data_AF-A0A348WPF0-F1
#
_entry.id   AF-A0A348WPF0-F1
#
_cell.length_a   1.000
_cell.length_b   1.000
_cell.length_c   1.000
_cell.angle_alpha   90.00
_cell.angle_beta   90.00
_cell.angle_gamma   90.00
#
_symmetry.space_group_name_H-M   'P 1'
#
loop_
_entity.id
_entity.type
_entity.pdbx_description
1 polymer ?
#
loop_
_entity_poly.entity_id
_entity_poly.type
_entity_poly.pdbx_seq_one_letter_code
_entity_poly.pdbx_strand_id
1 'polypeptide(L)'
;MTHWTRKLASPIWLVPILAAFIAGWMVWQERDQSGPEITVQIKDAEGLQAGKTAVRVRNVDVGQVTQITLSDNFEAAELHIEMNAGTADMLVEDSQFWVVKPRIGRRGISGLNTLLSGAYVQLEPGESSQSRNQFTALEQPPVTDADTDGKRIVLESDSAANIVVGDSVQYRGVTVGIVEQVDFSVEARATTYHVFIKSPYDELLTENTRFWLQRGVSFRWKPDGVDVSVGSIESLLGAGISFGVPNGQPLGKPLQAMAVFELFASEEEAEQQGYSRGIDYVLLLDESVDGLAVGSPVMFKGIRVGTVVEVPFRWQPDENSGQPLRLIPVLIRYEPDRLEGLVASTELEQWRQHLQHFFE
;
A
#
# COMPACT_ATOMS: atom_id res chain seq x y z
N MET A 1 -7.66 -12.34 -96.51
CA MET A 1 -6.79 -11.33 -95.88
C MET A 1 -7.56 -10.69 -94.74
N THR A 2 -7.26 -11.08 -93.50
CA THR A 2 -7.95 -10.65 -92.29
C THR A 2 -7.20 -9.51 -91.63
N HIS A 3 -7.83 -8.34 -91.52
CA HIS A 3 -7.30 -7.19 -90.79
C HIS A 3 -7.54 -7.38 -89.28
N TRP A 4 -6.47 -7.69 -88.53
CA TRP A 4 -6.45 -7.55 -87.07
C TRP A 4 -5.89 -6.18 -86.72
N THR A 5 -6.79 -5.24 -86.38
CA THR A 5 -6.44 -3.94 -85.84
C THR A 5 -6.10 -4.09 -84.35
N ARG A 6 -4.81 -4.09 -84.02
CA ARG A 6 -4.36 -3.88 -82.64
C ARG A 6 -4.66 -2.43 -82.26
N LYS A 7 -5.76 -2.21 -81.52
CA LYS A 7 -5.96 -0.97 -80.75
C LYS A 7 -4.91 -0.96 -79.64
N LEU A 8 -3.73 -0.41 -79.91
CA LEU A 8 -2.79 -0.02 -78.87
C LEU A 8 -3.48 1.07 -78.05
N ALA A 9 -3.77 0.79 -76.79
CA ALA A 9 -4.26 1.79 -75.85
C ALA A 9 -3.33 3.01 -75.91
N SER A 10 -3.89 4.22 -76.00
CA SER A 10 -3.09 5.42 -76.17
C SER A 10 -2.15 5.61 -74.96
N PRO A 11 -0.91 6.09 -75.16
CA PRO A 11 0.06 6.32 -74.06
C PRO A 11 -0.44 7.28 -72.97
N ILE A 12 -1.51 8.02 -73.24
CA ILE A 12 -2.17 8.96 -72.31
C ILE A 12 -2.74 8.23 -71.08
N TRP A 13 -3.09 6.95 -71.19
CA TRP A 13 -3.60 6.15 -70.07
C TRP A 13 -2.53 5.66 -69.09
N LEU A 14 -1.23 5.83 -69.38
CA LEU A 14 -0.17 5.45 -68.47
C LEU A 14 -0.17 6.28 -67.19
N VAL A 15 -0.46 7.58 -67.29
CA VAL A 15 -0.43 8.49 -66.14
C VAL A 15 -1.55 8.17 -65.13
N PRO A 16 -2.83 8.01 -65.52
CA PRO A 16 -3.89 7.61 -64.61
C PRO A 16 -3.67 6.23 -63.97
N ILE A 17 -3.15 5.26 -64.73
CA ILE A 17 -2.88 3.91 -64.22
C ILE A 17 -1.75 3.95 -63.20
N LEU A 18 -0.67 4.70 -63.48
CA LEU A 18 0.44 4.88 -62.54
C LEU A 18 -0.01 5.60 -61.27
N ALA A 19 -0.83 6.65 -61.39
CA ALA A 19 -1.41 7.35 -60.25
C ALA A 19 -2.31 6.43 -59.41
N ALA A 20 -3.17 5.62 -60.05
CA ALA A 20 -4.02 4.64 -59.37
C ALA A 20 -3.18 3.55 -58.68
N PHE A 21 -2.06 3.13 -59.29
CA PHE A 21 -1.14 2.18 -58.69
C PHE A 21 -0.43 2.75 -57.46
N ILE A 22 0.06 4.00 -57.52
CA ILE A 22 0.67 4.69 -56.38
C ILE A 22 -0.35 4.91 -55.25
N ALA A 23 -1.58 5.32 -55.58
CA ALA A 23 -2.65 5.47 -54.60
C ALA A 23 -3.02 4.13 -53.95
N GLY A 24 -3.14 3.06 -54.74
CA GLY A 24 -3.36 1.71 -54.22
C GLY A 24 -2.21 1.21 -53.34
N TRP A 25 -0.97 1.52 -53.72
CA TRP A 25 0.21 1.22 -52.92
C TRP A 25 0.18 1.98 -51.59
N MET A 26 -0.06 3.30 -51.60
CA MET A 26 -0.11 4.11 -50.37
C MET A 26 -1.14 3.56 -49.38
N VAL A 27 -2.36 3.25 -49.86
CA VAL A 27 -3.41 2.66 -49.01
C VAL A 27 -3.01 1.30 -48.44
N TRP A 28 -2.26 0.49 -49.20
CA TRP A 28 -1.77 -0.80 -48.72
C TRP A 28 -0.63 -0.65 -47.70
N GLN A 29 0.29 0.29 -47.94
CA GLN A 29 1.41 0.59 -47.06
C GLN A 29 0.96 1.19 -45.72
N GLU A 30 -0.11 1.98 -45.73
CA GLU A 30 -0.71 2.54 -44.52
C GLU A 30 -1.38 1.44 -43.67
N ARG A 31 -2.06 0.48 -44.32
CA ARG A 31 -2.63 -0.70 -43.63
C ARG A 31 -1.60 -1.64 -43.00
N ASP A 32 -0.39 -1.68 -43.52
CA ASP A 32 0.68 -2.58 -43.02
C ASP A 32 1.45 -1.97 -41.83
N GLN A 33 1.30 -0.67 -41.59
CA GLN A 33 1.97 0.04 -40.48
C GLN A 33 1.04 0.32 -39.29
N SER A 34 -0.28 0.39 -39.51
CA SER A 34 -1.27 0.55 -38.45
C SER A 34 -1.47 -0.75 -37.66
N GLY A 35 -1.34 -0.66 -36.34
CA GLY A 35 -1.66 -1.74 -35.41
C GLY A 35 -3.14 -1.76 -35.03
N PRO A 36 -3.50 -2.50 -33.97
CA PRO A 36 -4.87 -2.57 -33.48
C PRO A 36 -5.36 -1.21 -32.93
N GLU A 37 -6.65 -0.94 -33.10
CA GLU A 37 -7.32 0.21 -32.51
C GLU A 37 -8.00 -0.20 -31.19
N ILE A 38 -7.85 0.63 -30.16
CA ILE A 38 -8.43 0.41 -28.84
C ILE A 38 -9.18 1.64 -28.34
N THR A 39 -10.12 1.40 -27.44
CA THR A 39 -10.82 2.45 -26.71
C THR A 39 -10.47 2.39 -25.22
N VAL A 40 -9.99 3.50 -24.66
CA VAL A 40 -9.66 3.61 -23.24
C VAL A 40 -10.55 4.67 -22.59
N GLN A 41 -11.35 4.26 -21.62
CA GLN A 41 -12.21 5.15 -20.85
C GLN A 41 -11.45 5.78 -19.68
N ILE A 42 -11.55 7.09 -19.52
CA ILE A 42 -10.90 7.87 -18.44
C ILE A 42 -11.91 8.84 -17.82
N LYS A 43 -11.75 9.19 -16.54
CA LYS A 43 -12.62 10.19 -15.89
C LYS A 43 -12.42 11.60 -16.44
N ASP A 44 -11.18 11.97 -16.74
CA ASP A 44 -10.81 13.32 -17.17
C ASP A 44 -9.67 13.26 -18.20
N ALA A 45 -9.85 13.94 -19.34
CA ALA A 45 -8.89 14.04 -20.43
C ALA A 45 -7.94 15.25 -20.34
N GLU A 46 -7.89 15.94 -19.21
CA GLU A 46 -7.03 17.11 -18.98
C GLU A 46 -5.57 16.83 -19.35
N GLY A 47 -5.03 17.69 -20.23
CA GLY A 47 -3.65 17.62 -20.70
C GLY A 47 -3.43 16.69 -21.88
N LEU A 48 -4.44 15.90 -22.28
CA LEU A 48 -4.38 15.05 -23.47
C LEU A 48 -4.85 15.81 -24.72
N GLN A 49 -4.21 15.52 -25.84
CA GLN A 49 -4.52 16.07 -27.15
C GLN A 49 -4.55 14.95 -28.21
N ALA A 50 -5.64 14.91 -28.98
CA ALA A 50 -5.77 14.05 -30.16
C ALA A 50 -4.68 14.36 -31.20
N GLY A 51 -4.12 13.32 -31.81
CA GLY A 51 -3.03 13.39 -32.80
C GLY A 51 -1.67 13.82 -32.25
N LYS A 52 -1.50 13.90 -30.92
CA LYS A 52 -0.24 14.30 -30.27
C LYS A 52 0.14 13.44 -29.08
N THR A 53 -0.84 13.02 -28.30
CA THR A 53 -0.59 12.23 -27.09
C THR A 53 -0.13 10.82 -27.48
N ALA A 54 1.08 10.47 -27.09
CA ALA A 54 1.61 9.12 -27.29
C ALA A 54 1.09 8.15 -26.22
N VAL A 55 0.97 6.87 -26.59
CA VAL A 55 0.87 5.75 -25.67
C VAL A 55 2.25 5.14 -25.51
N ARG A 56 2.69 4.91 -24.27
CA ARG A 56 4.04 4.46 -23.96
C ARG A 56 4.06 3.19 -23.14
N VAL A 57 5.02 2.32 -23.43
CA VAL A 57 5.41 1.20 -22.57
C VAL A 57 6.88 1.37 -22.24
N ARG A 58 7.25 1.40 -20.95
CA ARG A 58 8.66 1.57 -20.53
C ARG A 58 9.39 2.73 -21.25
N ASN A 59 8.73 3.89 -21.39
CA ASN A 59 9.20 5.08 -22.13
C ASN A 59 9.38 4.94 -23.66
N VAL A 60 8.85 3.88 -24.28
CA VAL A 60 8.85 3.70 -25.75
C VAL A 60 7.46 3.99 -26.30
N ASP A 61 7.37 4.78 -27.37
CA ASP A 61 6.10 5.09 -28.04
C ASP A 61 5.58 3.84 -28.77
N VAL A 62 4.39 3.37 -28.38
CA VAL A 62 3.72 2.16 -28.90
C VAL A 62 2.37 2.45 -29.53
N GLY A 63 1.92 3.70 -29.53
CA GLY A 63 0.66 4.11 -30.13
C GLY A 63 0.41 5.60 -29.96
N GLN A 64 -0.74 6.06 -30.44
CA GLN A 64 -1.13 7.46 -30.38
C GLN A 64 -2.64 7.61 -30.18
N VAL A 65 -3.03 8.57 -29.33
CA VAL A 65 -4.43 8.97 -29.20
C VAL A 65 -4.86 9.70 -30.47
N THR A 66 -5.75 9.10 -31.24
CA THR A 66 -6.25 9.66 -32.51
C THR A 66 -7.47 10.55 -32.30
N GLN A 67 -8.33 10.21 -31.35
CA GLN A 67 -9.55 10.96 -31.06
C GLN A 67 -9.92 10.91 -29.57
N ILE A 68 -10.54 11.97 -29.07
CA ILE A 68 -11.08 12.06 -27.70
C ILE A 68 -12.55 12.43 -27.81
N THR A 69 -13.43 11.57 -27.31
CA THR A 69 -14.88 11.80 -27.24
C THR A 69 -15.36 11.78 -25.79
N LEU A 70 -16.58 12.24 -25.55
CA LEU A 70 -17.26 12.00 -24.28
C LEU A 70 -18.07 10.72 -24.40
N SER A 71 -18.22 9.99 -23.30
CA SER A 71 -19.14 8.85 -23.21
C SER A 71 -20.58 9.31 -23.42
N ASP A 72 -21.47 8.38 -23.79
CA ASP A 72 -22.88 8.67 -24.07
C ASP A 72 -23.62 9.38 -22.91
N ASN A 73 -23.21 9.11 -21.68
CA ASN A 73 -23.77 9.71 -20.45
C ASN A 73 -23.02 10.97 -20.00
N PHE A 74 -22.00 11.40 -20.73
CA PHE A 74 -21.16 12.57 -20.43
C PHE A 74 -20.36 12.49 -19.11
N GLU A 75 -20.23 11.31 -18.50
CA GLU A 75 -19.53 11.13 -17.22
C GLU A 75 -18.04 10.79 -17.36
N ALA A 76 -17.60 10.35 -18.54
CA ALA A 76 -16.23 9.96 -18.82
C ALA A 76 -15.78 10.45 -20.20
N ALA A 77 -14.47 10.53 -20.41
CA ALA A 77 -13.89 10.69 -21.73
C ALA A 77 -13.46 9.32 -22.29
N GLU A 78 -13.63 9.14 -23.59
CA GLU A 78 -13.20 7.97 -24.34
C GLU A 78 -12.05 8.34 -25.26
N LEU A 79 -10.91 7.71 -25.05
CA LEU A 79 -9.75 7.83 -25.91
C LEU A 79 -9.82 6.75 -26.98
N HIS A 80 -9.88 7.15 -28.24
CA HIS A 80 -9.63 6.26 -29.37
C HIS A 80 -8.14 6.31 -29.68
N ILE A 81 -7.51 5.15 -29.68
CA ILE A 81 -6.06 5.01 -29.73
C ILE A 81 -5.72 4.05 -30.86
N GLU A 82 -4.87 4.52 -31.77
CA GLU A 82 -4.23 3.68 -32.77
C GLU A 82 -2.89 3.20 -32.24
N MET A 83 -2.73 1.89 -32.16
CA MET A 83 -1.48 1.28 -31.70
C MET A 83 -0.54 1.00 -32.87
N ASN A 84 0.75 0.85 -32.61
CA ASN A 84 1.74 0.51 -33.63
C ASN A 84 1.64 -0.97 -34.03
N ALA A 85 2.11 -1.32 -35.23
CA ALA A 85 2.23 -2.72 -35.63
C ALA A 85 3.06 -3.54 -34.61
N GLY A 86 2.59 -4.75 -34.25
CA GLY A 86 3.29 -5.65 -33.34
C GLY A 86 2.99 -5.45 -31.84
N THR A 87 2.04 -4.58 -31.47
CA THR A 87 1.66 -4.35 -30.06
C THR A 87 0.44 -5.16 -29.62
N ALA A 88 -0.14 -5.98 -30.49
CA ALA A 88 -1.38 -6.72 -30.21
C ALA A 88 -1.26 -7.62 -28.97
N ASP A 89 -0.09 -8.23 -28.76
CA ASP A 89 0.17 -9.10 -27.61
C ASP A 89 0.22 -8.34 -26.27
N MET A 90 0.30 -7.00 -26.29
CA MET A 90 0.26 -6.15 -25.08
C MET A 90 -1.17 -5.77 -24.67
N LEU A 91 -2.17 -6.11 -25.49
CA LEU A 91 -3.56 -5.68 -25.35
C LEU A 91 -4.42 -6.86 -24.88
N VAL A 92 -4.27 -7.19 -23.60
CA VAL A 92 -4.90 -8.34 -22.96
C VAL A 92 -5.80 -7.90 -21.81
N GLU A 93 -6.63 -8.80 -21.31
CA GLU A 93 -7.72 -8.47 -20.37
C GLU A 93 -7.27 -7.70 -19.12
N ASP A 94 -6.08 -7.99 -18.60
CA ASP A 94 -5.46 -7.42 -17.40
C ASP A 94 -4.44 -6.31 -17.70
N SER A 95 -4.30 -5.87 -18.96
CA SER A 95 -3.46 -4.72 -19.30
C SER A 95 -3.99 -3.43 -18.67
N GLN A 96 -3.08 -2.65 -18.10
CA GLN A 96 -3.42 -1.44 -17.36
C GLN A 96 -2.99 -0.19 -18.12
N PHE A 97 -3.85 0.83 -18.06
CA PHE A 97 -3.59 2.14 -18.67
C PHE A 97 -3.71 3.24 -17.61
N TRP A 98 -2.87 4.26 -17.66
CA TRP A 98 -3.05 5.47 -16.85
C TRP A 98 -2.44 6.69 -17.52
N VAL A 99 -2.89 7.88 -17.11
CA VAL A 99 -2.38 9.15 -17.63
C VAL A 99 -1.22 9.64 -16.78
N VAL A 100 -0.06 9.85 -17.42
CA VAL A 100 1.09 10.49 -16.81
C VAL A 100 1.09 11.98 -17.19
N LYS A 101 0.94 12.83 -16.17
CA LYS A 101 0.96 14.30 -16.28
C LYS A 101 1.74 14.90 -15.10
N PRO A 102 2.22 16.16 -15.17
CA PRO A 102 2.91 16.76 -14.04
C PRO A 102 1.98 16.82 -12.84
N ARG A 103 2.45 16.37 -11.67
CA ARG A 103 1.68 16.44 -10.42
C ARG A 103 2.53 17.11 -9.35
N ILE A 104 1.91 18.01 -8.60
CA ILE A 104 2.51 18.62 -7.40
C ILE A 104 1.86 17.94 -6.20
N GLY A 105 2.64 17.13 -5.49
CA GLY A 105 2.21 16.44 -4.28
C GLY A 105 2.98 16.91 -3.05
N ARG A 106 2.54 16.47 -1.87
CA ARG A 106 3.19 16.80 -0.58
C ARG A 106 4.64 16.29 -0.49
N ARG A 107 4.98 15.21 -1.20
CA ARG A 107 6.33 14.61 -1.27
C ARG A 107 7.22 15.17 -2.38
N GLY A 108 6.74 16.13 -3.16
CA GLY A 108 7.51 16.76 -4.23
C GLY A 108 6.78 16.75 -5.57
N ILE A 109 7.56 16.94 -6.64
CA ILE A 109 7.05 17.14 -8.00
C ILE A 109 7.35 15.89 -8.82
N SER A 110 6.33 15.29 -9.42
CA SER A 110 6.48 14.16 -10.34
C SER A 110 6.04 14.55 -11.76
N GLY A 111 6.47 13.77 -12.76
CA GLY A 111 6.10 14.02 -14.15
C GLY A 111 6.77 15.25 -14.78
N LEU A 112 7.89 15.75 -14.25
CA LEU A 112 8.60 16.91 -14.83
C LEU A 112 9.06 16.69 -16.28
N ASN A 113 9.30 15.44 -16.68
CA ASN A 113 9.56 15.05 -18.07
C ASN A 113 8.41 15.50 -19.01
N THR A 114 7.17 15.52 -18.52
CA THR A 114 6.00 15.91 -19.30
C THR A 114 5.83 17.43 -19.46
N LEU A 115 6.62 18.26 -18.77
CA LEU A 115 6.59 19.72 -18.97
C LEU A 115 7.05 20.12 -20.39
N LEU A 116 7.97 19.34 -20.96
CA LEU A 116 8.48 19.57 -22.32
C LEU A 116 7.75 18.72 -23.36
N SER A 117 7.49 17.44 -23.06
CA SER A 117 6.90 16.49 -24.02
C SER A 117 5.37 16.43 -24.00
N GLY A 118 4.72 17.08 -23.04
CA GLY A 118 3.28 16.93 -22.78
C GLY A 118 2.94 15.67 -22.00
N ALA A 119 1.68 15.58 -21.56
CA ALA A 119 1.12 14.39 -20.92
C ALA A 119 1.06 13.22 -21.93
N TYR A 120 1.12 12.00 -21.41
CA TYR A 120 1.05 10.79 -22.22
C TYR A 120 0.26 9.69 -21.50
N VAL A 121 -0.19 8.69 -22.25
CA VAL A 121 -0.84 7.50 -21.69
C VAL A 121 0.23 6.43 -21.50
N GLN A 122 0.36 5.88 -20.30
CA GLN A 122 1.22 4.74 -20.03
C GLN A 122 0.39 3.46 -20.14
N LEU A 123 0.96 2.44 -20.78
CA LEU A 123 0.48 1.07 -20.85
C LEU A 123 1.43 0.18 -20.07
N GLU A 124 0.87 -0.69 -19.24
CA GLU A 124 1.51 -1.84 -18.63
C GLU A 124 0.84 -3.12 -19.16
N PRO A 125 1.55 -3.94 -19.95
CA PRO A 125 1.02 -5.21 -20.46
C PRO A 125 0.71 -6.18 -19.33
N GLY A 126 -0.43 -6.88 -19.41
CA GLY A 126 -0.78 -7.96 -18.50
C GLY A 126 -0.22 -9.33 -18.91
N GLU A 127 -0.62 -10.37 -18.19
CA GLU A 127 -0.23 -11.77 -18.43
C GLU A 127 -1.38 -12.63 -19.00
N SER A 128 -2.60 -12.08 -19.11
CA SER A 128 -3.76 -12.82 -19.62
C SER A 128 -3.55 -13.27 -21.06
N SER A 129 -4.04 -14.47 -21.39
CA SER A 129 -4.07 -14.96 -22.76
C SER A 129 -5.25 -14.41 -23.58
N GLN A 130 -6.15 -13.65 -22.96
CA GLN A 130 -7.35 -13.13 -23.62
C GLN A 130 -7.11 -11.72 -24.13
N SER A 131 -7.20 -11.53 -25.45
CA SER A 131 -7.08 -10.20 -26.06
C SER A 131 -8.29 -9.33 -25.73
N ARG A 132 -8.04 -8.03 -25.56
CA ARG A 132 -9.05 -7.03 -25.25
C ARG A 132 -8.73 -5.72 -25.97
N ASN A 133 -9.78 -5.02 -26.43
CA ASN A 133 -9.65 -3.75 -27.16
C ASN A 133 -10.35 -2.58 -26.45
N GLN A 134 -10.99 -2.83 -25.30
CA GLN A 134 -11.68 -1.80 -24.55
C GLN A 134 -11.28 -1.83 -23.08
N PHE A 135 -10.78 -0.71 -22.58
CA PHE A 135 -10.14 -0.61 -21.27
C PHE A 135 -10.68 0.55 -20.46
N THR A 136 -10.47 0.50 -19.16
CA THR A 136 -10.70 1.63 -18.25
C THR A 136 -9.37 1.99 -17.63
N ALA A 137 -8.95 3.24 -17.74
CA ALA A 137 -7.69 3.68 -17.17
C ALA A 137 -7.78 3.81 -15.65
N LEU A 138 -6.67 3.52 -14.99
CA LEU A 138 -6.46 3.80 -13.58
C LEU A 138 -6.38 5.32 -13.37
N GLU A 139 -7.01 5.79 -12.29
CA GLU A 139 -6.99 7.21 -11.92
C GLU A 139 -5.60 7.67 -11.46
N GLN A 140 -4.90 6.75 -10.79
CA GLN A 140 -3.56 6.98 -10.27
C GLN A 140 -2.62 5.94 -10.87
N PRO A 141 -1.37 6.35 -11.19
CA PRO A 141 -0.36 5.39 -11.59
C PRO A 141 -0.18 4.36 -10.46
N PRO A 142 0.04 3.08 -10.79
CA PRO A 142 0.53 2.12 -9.83
C PRO A 142 1.77 2.69 -9.15
N VAL A 143 1.84 2.61 -7.81
CA VAL A 143 3.02 3.08 -7.07
C VAL A 143 4.17 2.06 -7.11
N THR A 144 3.88 0.83 -7.51
CA THR A 144 4.82 -0.27 -7.68
C THR A 144 4.46 -0.98 -8.98
N ASP A 145 5.44 -1.27 -9.83
CA ASP A 145 5.25 -2.08 -11.03
C ASP A 145 4.86 -3.51 -10.62
N ALA A 146 3.99 -4.18 -11.39
CA ALA A 146 3.52 -5.53 -11.05
C ALA A 146 4.66 -6.55 -10.92
N ASP A 147 5.73 -6.35 -11.71
CA ASP A 147 6.93 -7.19 -11.80
C ASP A 147 7.96 -6.91 -10.68
N THR A 148 7.64 -6.04 -9.70
CA THR A 148 8.56 -5.74 -8.60
C THR A 148 8.51 -6.85 -7.55
N ASP A 149 9.62 -7.57 -7.38
CA ASP A 149 9.77 -8.59 -6.34
C ASP A 149 9.60 -8.01 -4.93
N GLY A 150 8.81 -8.70 -4.11
CA GLY A 150 8.55 -8.34 -2.71
C GLY A 150 7.31 -9.03 -2.13
N LYS A 151 6.89 -8.59 -0.94
CA LYS A 151 5.66 -9.08 -0.28
C LYS A 151 4.67 -7.96 -0.08
N ARG A 152 3.39 -8.30 -0.32
CA ARG A 152 2.24 -7.48 0.04
C ARG A 152 1.67 -7.96 1.37
N ILE A 153 1.38 -7.02 2.25
CA ILE A 153 0.74 -7.24 3.54
C ILE A 153 -0.40 -6.25 3.72
N VAL A 154 -1.25 -6.53 4.70
CA VAL A 154 -2.38 -5.68 5.06
C VAL A 154 -2.16 -5.18 6.47
N LEU A 155 -2.30 -3.87 6.68
CA LEU A 155 -2.28 -3.27 8.01
C LEU A 155 -3.67 -2.76 8.36
N GLU A 156 -4.14 -3.05 9.57
CA GLU A 156 -5.42 -2.57 10.10
C GLU A 156 -5.18 -1.56 11.22
N SER A 157 -5.98 -0.50 11.25
CA SER A 157 -5.94 0.52 12.30
C SER A 157 -7.35 0.94 12.68
N ASP A 158 -7.61 0.95 13.98
CA ASP A 158 -8.85 1.47 14.59
C ASP A 158 -8.90 3.00 14.60
N SER A 159 -7.75 3.64 14.36
CA SER A 159 -7.59 5.09 14.32
C SER A 159 -7.27 5.54 12.91
N ALA A 160 -7.94 6.61 12.44
CA ALA A 160 -7.58 7.24 11.17
C ALA A 160 -6.17 7.84 11.27
N ALA A 161 -5.16 7.09 10.83
CA ALA A 161 -3.83 7.63 10.65
C ALA A 161 -3.82 8.49 9.38
N ASN A 162 -3.13 9.63 9.40
CA ASN A 162 -2.92 10.49 8.22
C ASN A 162 -1.90 9.85 7.25
N ILE A 163 -2.06 8.56 6.97
CA ILE A 163 -1.27 7.78 6.02
C ILE A 163 -2.03 7.77 4.70
N VAL A 164 -1.32 8.08 3.62
CA VAL A 164 -1.86 8.14 2.26
C VAL A 164 -1.09 7.21 1.32
N VAL A 165 -1.67 6.94 0.16
CA VAL A 165 -1.01 6.19 -0.91
C VAL A 165 0.36 6.81 -1.22
N GLY A 166 1.36 5.96 -1.24
CA GLY A 166 2.75 6.29 -1.51
C GLY A 166 3.57 6.73 -0.30
N ASP A 167 3.01 6.76 0.91
CA ASP A 167 3.80 6.97 2.13
C ASP A 167 4.79 5.83 2.36
N SER A 168 5.95 6.16 2.93
CA SER A 168 7.07 5.22 3.07
C SER A 168 6.84 4.23 4.20
N VAL A 169 7.24 2.98 3.97
CA VAL A 169 7.40 1.99 5.03
C VAL A 169 8.88 1.76 5.29
N GLN A 170 9.27 1.83 6.56
CA GLN A 170 10.66 1.86 6.98
C GLN A 170 11.00 0.73 7.95
N TYR A 171 12.23 0.24 7.85
CA TYR A 171 12.84 -0.63 8.85
C TYR A 171 14.09 0.05 9.38
N ARG A 172 14.12 0.32 10.69
CA ARG A 172 15.25 1.01 11.36
C ARG A 172 15.70 2.30 10.64
N GLY A 173 14.74 3.09 10.16
CA GLY A 173 14.99 4.36 9.46
C GLY A 173 15.37 4.25 7.97
N VAL A 174 15.44 3.03 7.42
CA VAL A 174 15.66 2.80 5.98
C VAL A 174 14.32 2.57 5.31
N THR A 175 14.01 3.30 4.23
CA THR A 175 12.81 3.05 3.41
C THR A 175 12.95 1.74 2.66
N VAL A 176 12.05 0.80 2.94
CA VAL A 176 12.05 -0.56 2.39
C VAL A 176 10.75 -0.91 1.66
N GLY A 177 9.72 -0.06 1.77
CA GLY A 177 8.43 -0.30 1.18
C GLY A 177 7.58 0.95 1.05
N ILE A 178 6.35 0.76 0.62
CA ILE A 178 5.40 1.82 0.29
C ILE A 178 3.96 1.39 0.56
N VAL A 179 3.11 2.34 0.91
CA VAL A 179 1.66 2.14 0.99
C VAL A 179 1.08 2.16 -0.42
N GLU A 180 0.48 1.06 -0.87
CA GLU A 180 -0.12 0.92 -2.21
C GLU A 180 -1.57 1.38 -2.25
N GLN A 181 -2.34 1.09 -1.19
CA GLN A 181 -3.77 1.42 -1.13
C GLN A 181 -4.19 1.75 0.31
N VAL A 182 -5.21 2.59 0.44
CA VAL A 182 -5.84 2.96 1.71
C VAL A 182 -7.35 2.87 1.56
N ASP A 183 -7.98 2.03 2.36
CA ASP A 183 -9.42 1.80 2.34
C ASP A 183 -10.01 2.05 3.73
N PHE A 184 -11.15 2.73 3.78
CA PHE A 184 -11.88 2.94 5.03
C PHE A 184 -13.19 2.14 5.01
N SER A 185 -13.33 1.21 5.94
CA SER A 185 -14.56 0.44 6.11
C SER A 185 -15.49 1.14 7.10
N VAL A 186 -16.66 1.58 6.61
CA VAL A 186 -17.69 2.20 7.45
C VAL A 186 -18.28 1.19 8.45
N GLU A 187 -18.39 -0.08 8.04
CA GLU A 187 -18.94 -1.15 8.88
C GLU A 187 -17.98 -1.54 10.00
N ALA A 188 -16.71 -1.80 9.67
CA ALA A 188 -15.69 -2.16 10.65
C ALA A 188 -15.19 -0.95 11.46
N ARG A 189 -15.47 0.28 11.00
CA ARG A 189 -14.92 1.54 11.55
C ARG A 189 -13.40 1.54 11.64
N ALA A 190 -12.76 0.84 10.72
CA ALA A 190 -11.32 0.64 10.67
C ALA A 190 -10.79 1.06 9.29
N THR A 191 -9.54 1.50 9.27
CA THR A 191 -8.80 1.76 8.04
C THR A 191 -7.89 0.56 7.75
N THR A 192 -7.89 0.12 6.50
CA THR A 192 -7.02 -0.92 5.98
C THR A 192 -6.01 -0.30 5.03
N TYR A 193 -4.74 -0.64 5.21
CA TYR A 193 -3.63 -0.19 4.38
C TYR A 193 -3.02 -1.39 3.66
N HIS A 194 -3.01 -1.38 2.34
CA HIS A 194 -2.26 -2.35 1.57
C HIS A 194 -0.83 -1.84 1.41
N VAL A 195 0.13 -2.64 1.86
CA VAL A 195 1.54 -2.25 1.93
C VAL A 195 2.37 -3.23 1.13
N PHE A 196 3.28 -2.69 0.32
CA PHE A 196 4.30 -3.46 -0.37
C PHE A 196 5.67 -3.24 0.26
N ILE A 197 6.33 -4.34 0.61
CA ILE A 197 7.72 -4.38 1.08
C ILE A 197 8.58 -5.01 0.00
N LYS A 198 9.59 -4.28 -0.45
CA LYS A 198 10.43 -4.68 -1.58
C LYS A 198 11.43 -5.76 -1.18
N SER A 199 11.74 -6.68 -2.09
CA SER A 199 12.87 -7.60 -1.95
C SER A 199 14.23 -6.87 -1.94
N PRO A 200 15.20 -7.27 -1.10
CA PRO A 200 15.20 -8.43 -0.17
C PRO A 200 14.67 -8.12 1.24
N TYR A 201 14.08 -6.94 1.48
CA TYR A 201 13.64 -6.53 2.81
C TYR A 201 12.36 -7.24 3.27
N ASP A 202 11.64 -7.87 2.35
CA ASP A 202 10.46 -8.68 2.63
C ASP A 202 10.77 -9.93 3.47
N GLU A 203 12.05 -10.34 3.55
CA GLU A 203 12.54 -11.38 4.46
C GLU A 203 12.57 -10.93 5.93
N LEU A 204 12.54 -9.62 6.21
CA LEU A 204 12.50 -9.08 7.57
C LEU A 204 11.12 -9.24 8.24
N LEU A 205 10.10 -9.62 7.46
CA LEU A 205 8.75 -9.82 7.94
C LEU A 205 8.58 -11.22 8.51
N THR A 206 8.22 -11.28 9.79
CA THR A 206 7.94 -12.52 10.54
C THR A 206 6.62 -12.42 11.30
N GLU A 207 6.11 -13.53 11.83
CA GLU A 207 4.89 -13.55 12.68
C GLU A 207 4.96 -12.57 13.88
N ASN A 208 6.17 -12.30 14.38
CA ASN A 208 6.39 -11.41 15.52
C ASN A 208 6.68 -9.95 15.13
N THR A 209 6.65 -9.64 13.83
CA THR A 209 6.79 -8.27 13.35
C THR A 209 5.59 -7.44 13.81
N ARG A 210 5.84 -6.19 14.22
CA ARG A 210 4.84 -5.20 14.60
C ARG A 210 5.07 -3.92 13.81
N PHE A 211 3.99 -3.21 13.50
CA PHE A 211 3.99 -2.00 12.69
C PHE A 211 3.49 -0.83 13.53
N TRP A 212 4.13 0.33 13.43
CA TRP A 212 3.68 1.52 14.13
C TRP A 212 3.81 2.76 13.26
N LEU A 213 3.01 3.77 13.59
CA LEU A 213 3.11 5.09 12.99
C LEU A 213 4.41 5.79 13.41
N GLN A 214 5.22 6.16 12.42
CA GLN A 214 6.38 7.00 12.62
C GLN A 214 5.92 8.46 12.60
N ARG A 215 5.84 9.08 13.78
CA ARG A 215 5.62 10.53 13.88
C ARG A 215 6.96 11.26 13.72
N GLY A 216 6.96 12.38 13.01
CA GLY A 216 8.16 13.18 12.78
C GLY A 216 8.79 13.78 14.06
N VAL A 217 8.07 13.81 15.17
CA VAL A 217 8.61 14.14 16.49
C VAL A 217 8.01 13.19 17.52
N SER A 218 8.85 12.56 18.34
CA SER A 218 8.44 11.82 19.53
C SER A 218 9.07 12.42 20.78
N PHE A 219 8.27 12.48 21.84
CA PHE A 219 8.67 12.93 23.17
C PHE A 219 8.49 11.77 24.14
N ARG A 220 9.58 11.31 24.75
CA ARG A 220 9.54 10.28 25.78
C ARG A 220 9.99 10.87 27.11
N TRP A 221 9.14 10.70 28.11
CA TRP A 221 9.47 11.02 29.49
C TRP A 221 10.08 9.78 30.13
N LYS A 222 11.36 9.85 30.49
CA LYS A 222 12.06 8.78 31.22
C LYS A 222 12.38 9.27 32.64
N PRO A 223 12.54 8.36 33.62
CA PRO A 223 12.89 8.73 34.99
C PRO A 223 14.21 9.52 35.11
N ASP A 224 15.11 9.38 34.13
CA ASP A 224 16.42 10.03 34.02
C ASP A 224 16.41 11.31 33.16
N GLY A 225 15.28 11.67 32.53
CA GLY A 225 15.14 12.90 31.75
C GLY A 225 14.15 12.82 30.60
N VAL A 226 14.20 13.82 29.73
CA VAL A 226 13.37 13.87 28.51
C VAL A 226 14.20 13.42 27.33
N ASP A 227 13.72 12.39 26.62
CA ASP A 227 14.28 11.88 25.37
C ASP A 227 13.42 12.42 24.21
N VAL A 228 14.01 13.29 23.39
CA VAL A 228 13.34 13.87 22.22
C VAL A 228 13.98 13.27 20.97
N SER A 229 13.17 12.58 20.17
CA SER A 229 13.60 12.07 18.87
C SER A 229 12.91 12.87 17.77
N VAL A 230 13.71 13.48 16.90
CA VAL A 230 13.23 14.25 15.75
C VAL A 230 13.57 13.47 14.48
N GLY A 231 12.55 13.15 13.69
CA GLY A 231 12.69 12.50 12.39
C GLY A 231 13.27 13.43 11.33
N SER A 232 13.48 12.89 10.13
CA SER A 232 13.92 13.67 8.97
C SER A 232 12.89 14.74 8.56
N ILE A 233 13.30 15.74 7.76
CA ILE A 233 12.38 16.76 7.20
C ILE A 233 11.27 16.08 6.39
N GLU A 234 11.59 15.02 5.67
CA GLU A 234 10.63 14.18 4.95
C GLU A 234 9.61 13.55 5.90
N SER A 235 10.06 13.04 7.06
CA SER A 235 9.21 12.48 8.12
C SER A 235 8.38 13.52 8.89
N LEU A 236 8.78 14.80 8.84
CA LEU A 236 8.00 15.91 9.39
C LEU A 236 6.88 16.34 8.43
N LEU A 237 7.06 16.12 7.12
CA LEU A 237 6.12 16.53 6.06
C LEU A 237 5.12 15.42 5.66
N GLY A 238 5.52 14.16 5.80
CA GLY A 238 4.70 12.96 5.56
C GLY A 238 4.72 12.01 6.76
N ALA A 239 3.57 11.39 7.07
CA ALA A 239 3.52 10.31 8.04
C ALA A 239 4.09 9.04 7.40
N GLY A 240 4.91 8.30 8.15
CA GLY A 240 5.49 7.03 7.68
C GLY A 240 5.02 5.88 8.55
N ILE A 241 5.20 4.66 8.04
CA ILE A 241 5.03 3.44 8.83
C ILE A 241 6.43 2.88 9.12
N SER A 242 6.69 2.49 10.36
CA SER A 242 7.88 1.73 10.72
C SER A 242 7.49 0.35 11.21
N PHE A 243 8.41 -0.60 11.09
CA PHE A 243 8.21 -1.93 11.66
C PHE A 243 9.48 -2.52 12.24
N GLY A 244 9.29 -3.51 13.10
CA GLY A 244 10.34 -4.23 13.78
C GLY A 244 9.79 -5.39 14.58
N VAL A 245 10.70 -6.13 15.21
CA VAL A 245 10.34 -7.16 16.19
C VAL A 245 10.56 -6.56 17.57
N PRO A 246 9.55 -6.58 18.47
CA PRO A 246 9.70 -6.05 19.82
C PRO A 246 10.89 -6.63 20.57
N ASN A 247 11.52 -5.80 21.40
CA ASN A 247 12.67 -6.22 22.21
C ASN A 247 12.32 -7.41 23.10
N GLY A 248 13.22 -8.41 23.12
CA GLY A 248 13.05 -9.63 23.91
C GLY A 248 12.20 -10.72 23.26
N GLN A 249 11.78 -10.56 21.99
CA GLN A 249 11.08 -11.63 21.27
C GLN A 249 11.99 -12.35 20.27
N PRO A 250 11.85 -13.68 20.14
CA PRO A 250 12.50 -14.41 19.05
C PRO A 250 11.93 -13.97 17.70
N LEU A 251 12.73 -14.11 16.64
CA LEU A 251 12.23 -14.00 15.28
C LEU A 251 11.14 -15.07 15.07
N GLY A 252 9.97 -14.64 14.58
CA GLY A 252 8.89 -15.55 14.23
C GLY A 252 9.19 -16.34 12.95
N LYS A 253 8.27 -17.20 12.54
CA LYS A 253 8.39 -17.88 11.24
C LYS A 253 8.22 -16.89 10.09
N PRO A 254 8.75 -17.19 8.89
CA PRO A 254 8.46 -16.43 7.68
C PRO A 254 6.96 -16.40 7.41
N LEU A 255 6.46 -15.25 6.95
CA LEU A 255 5.04 -15.05 6.70
C LEU A 255 4.59 -15.60 5.35
N GLN A 256 3.29 -15.90 5.29
CA GLN A 256 2.56 -16.03 4.03
C GLN A 256 2.32 -14.65 3.41
N ALA A 257 2.10 -14.61 2.10
CA ALA A 257 1.66 -13.40 1.41
C ALA A 257 0.32 -12.91 1.97
N MET A 258 0.09 -11.59 1.95
CA MET A 258 -1.14 -10.95 2.41
C MET A 258 -1.45 -11.15 3.90
N ALA A 259 -0.42 -11.40 4.72
CA ALA A 259 -0.58 -11.42 6.16
C ALA A 259 -1.13 -10.08 6.69
N VAL A 260 -2.02 -10.16 7.67
CA VAL A 260 -2.66 -9.01 8.31
C VAL A 260 -1.94 -8.67 9.61
N PHE A 261 -1.65 -7.38 9.82
CA PHE A 261 -1.04 -6.86 11.04
C PHE A 261 -1.84 -5.67 11.56
N GLU A 262 -1.76 -5.43 12.86
CA GLU A 262 -2.22 -4.19 13.47
C GLU A 262 -1.17 -3.08 13.28
N LEU A 263 -1.64 -1.88 12.97
CA LEU A 263 -0.85 -0.66 12.90
C LEU A 263 -1.03 0.14 14.19
N PHE A 264 -0.03 0.07 15.06
CA PHE A 264 -0.03 0.76 16.35
C PHE A 264 0.20 2.27 16.21
N ALA A 265 -0.30 3.04 17.16
CA ALA A 265 -0.14 4.49 17.16
C ALA A 265 1.30 4.92 17.50
N SER A 266 2.10 4.09 18.15
CA SER A 266 3.53 4.33 18.39
C SER A 266 4.35 3.05 18.61
N GLU A 267 5.68 3.18 18.58
CA GLU A 267 6.60 2.08 18.88
C GLU A 267 6.38 1.53 20.29
N GLU A 268 6.14 2.41 21.27
CA GLU A 268 5.91 2.01 22.66
C GLU A 268 4.63 1.18 22.81
N GLU A 269 3.58 1.48 22.06
CA GLU A 269 2.35 0.70 22.05
C GLU A 269 2.57 -0.67 21.38
N ALA A 270 3.28 -0.69 20.25
CA ALA A 270 3.67 -1.93 19.57
C ALA A 270 4.53 -2.85 20.46
N GLU A 271 5.44 -2.27 21.25
CA GLU A 271 6.26 -3.01 22.22
C GLU A 271 5.41 -3.55 23.39
N GLN A 272 4.40 -2.81 23.85
CA GLN A 272 3.55 -3.24 24.96
C GLN A 272 2.62 -4.40 24.58
N GLN A 273 1.98 -4.32 23.41
CA GLN A 273 1.13 -5.39 22.86
C GLN A 273 1.92 -6.61 22.39
N GLY A 274 3.24 -6.47 22.18
CA GLY A 274 4.10 -7.59 21.81
C GLY A 274 3.99 -8.78 22.76
N TYR A 275 3.76 -8.55 24.06
CA TYR A 275 3.67 -9.58 25.08
C TYR A 275 2.25 -10.16 25.14
N SER A 276 1.83 -10.81 24.05
CA SER A 276 0.51 -11.43 23.92
C SER A 276 0.28 -12.60 24.90
N ARG A 277 1.36 -13.13 25.47
CA ARG A 277 1.37 -14.19 26.47
C ARG A 277 1.53 -13.59 27.86
N GLY A 278 0.43 -13.56 28.61
CA GLY A 278 0.44 -13.09 29.99
C GLY A 278 -0.60 -13.78 30.86
N ILE A 279 -0.48 -13.55 32.16
CA ILE A 279 -1.42 -14.05 33.17
C ILE A 279 -2.12 -12.83 33.75
N ASP A 280 -3.43 -12.77 33.56
CA ASP A 280 -4.25 -11.66 34.02
C ASP A 280 -4.60 -11.83 35.51
N TYR A 281 -4.38 -10.78 36.29
CA TYR A 281 -4.72 -10.70 37.71
C TYR A 281 -5.53 -9.44 37.98
N VAL A 282 -6.53 -9.56 38.84
CA VAL A 282 -7.25 -8.40 39.38
C VAL A 282 -6.65 -8.06 40.74
N LEU A 283 -6.02 -6.90 40.84
CA LEU A 283 -5.57 -6.33 42.10
C LEU A 283 -6.72 -5.54 42.72
N LEU A 284 -7.00 -5.76 43.99
CA LEU A 284 -7.98 -5.00 44.74
C LEU A 284 -7.23 -4.02 45.66
N LEU A 285 -7.25 -2.74 45.31
CA LEU A 285 -6.49 -1.70 46.01
C LEU A 285 -7.40 -0.91 46.95
N ASP A 286 -7.01 -0.71 48.20
CA ASP A 286 -7.71 0.13 49.19
C ASP A 286 -7.22 1.59 49.20
N GLU A 287 -6.23 1.91 48.37
CA GLU A 287 -5.67 3.26 48.20
C GLU A 287 -6.15 3.94 46.90
N SER A 288 -5.80 5.22 46.75
CA SER A 288 -6.06 5.99 45.52
C SER A 288 -5.30 5.38 44.34
N VAL A 289 -6.00 5.19 43.23
CA VAL A 289 -5.38 4.83 41.93
C VAL A 289 -5.11 6.06 41.06
N ASP A 290 -5.16 7.26 41.64
CA ASP A 290 -4.88 8.50 40.91
C ASP A 290 -3.46 8.50 40.35
N GLY A 291 -3.31 8.80 39.06
CA GLY A 291 -2.07 8.66 38.31
C GLY A 291 -1.81 7.26 37.73
N LEU A 292 -2.62 6.25 38.03
CA LEU A 292 -2.56 4.94 37.36
C LEU A 292 -3.35 4.98 36.05
N ALA A 293 -2.70 4.61 34.95
CA ALA A 293 -3.30 4.57 33.62
C ALA A 293 -3.12 3.21 32.95
N VAL A 294 -3.95 2.90 31.95
CA VAL A 294 -3.72 1.77 31.04
C VAL A 294 -2.33 1.90 30.42
N GLY A 295 -1.57 0.80 30.39
CA GLY A 295 -0.17 0.79 29.94
C GLY A 295 0.86 1.04 31.04
N SER A 296 0.44 1.42 32.25
CA SER A 296 1.38 1.63 33.37
C SER A 296 2.19 0.36 33.68
N PRO A 297 3.50 0.46 33.95
CA PRO A 297 4.34 -0.71 34.17
C PRO A 297 4.06 -1.33 35.55
N VAL A 298 3.93 -2.65 35.59
CA VAL A 298 3.96 -3.42 36.84
C VAL A 298 5.41 -3.78 37.13
N MET A 299 5.93 -3.33 38.27
CA MET A 299 7.35 -3.47 38.63
C MET A 299 7.51 -4.42 39.81
N PHE A 300 8.51 -5.30 39.73
CA PHE A 300 8.96 -6.13 40.85
C PHE A 300 10.46 -5.91 41.06
N LYS A 301 10.84 -5.39 42.24
CA LYS A 301 12.24 -5.08 42.59
C LYS A 301 12.98 -4.24 41.54
N GLY A 302 12.28 -3.31 40.90
CA GLY A 302 12.85 -2.44 39.85
C GLY A 302 12.89 -3.06 38.44
N ILE A 303 12.37 -4.27 38.25
CA ILE A 303 12.24 -4.93 36.95
C ILE A 303 10.78 -4.88 36.51
N ARG A 304 10.51 -4.51 35.26
CA ARG A 304 9.15 -4.56 34.71
C ARG A 304 8.73 -6.01 34.48
N VAL A 305 7.65 -6.44 35.13
CA VAL A 305 7.11 -7.80 35.06
C VAL A 305 5.72 -7.87 34.44
N GLY A 306 5.13 -6.72 34.10
CA GLY A 306 3.80 -6.68 33.51
C GLY A 306 3.33 -5.26 33.18
N THR A 307 2.03 -5.16 32.92
CA THR A 307 1.39 -3.93 32.47
C THR A 307 -0.03 -3.83 33.05
N VAL A 308 -0.49 -2.62 33.37
CA VAL A 308 -1.89 -2.34 33.72
C VAL A 308 -2.75 -2.39 32.45
N VAL A 309 -3.78 -3.25 32.44
CA VAL A 309 -4.69 -3.45 31.32
C VAL A 309 -5.94 -2.59 31.46
N GLU A 310 -6.51 -2.48 32.66
CA GLU A 310 -7.74 -1.72 32.90
C GLU A 310 -7.78 -1.14 34.33
N VAL A 311 -8.18 0.13 34.44
CA VAL A 311 -8.36 0.82 35.72
C VAL A 311 -9.49 1.88 35.63
N PRO A 312 -10.53 1.83 36.48
CA PRO A 312 -10.93 0.67 37.29
C PRO A 312 -11.46 -0.45 36.38
N PHE A 313 -11.11 -1.69 36.70
CA PHE A 313 -11.63 -2.87 36.00
C PHE A 313 -13.11 -3.04 36.28
N ARG A 314 -13.94 -3.06 35.22
CA ARG A 314 -15.39 -3.17 35.36
C ARG A 314 -15.82 -4.59 35.69
N TRP A 315 -15.72 -4.93 36.97
CA TRP A 315 -16.21 -6.18 37.54
C TRP A 315 -17.46 -5.95 38.39
N GLN A 316 -18.50 -6.78 38.18
CA GLN A 316 -19.68 -6.80 39.03
C GLN A 316 -19.51 -7.91 40.07
N PRO A 317 -19.20 -7.59 41.34
CA PRO A 317 -19.20 -8.60 42.39
C PRO A 317 -20.62 -9.15 42.59
N ASP A 318 -20.71 -10.46 42.84
CA ASP A 318 -21.97 -11.14 43.12
C ASP A 318 -22.62 -10.53 44.39
N GLU A 319 -23.94 -10.30 44.41
CA GLU A 319 -24.64 -9.53 45.47
C GLU A 319 -24.41 -10.09 46.89
N ASN A 320 -24.03 -11.37 47.00
CA ASN A 320 -23.74 -12.07 48.26
C ASN A 320 -22.30 -11.90 48.78
N SER A 321 -21.42 -11.16 48.07
CA SER A 321 -20.00 -11.09 48.40
C SER A 321 -19.68 -10.22 49.64
N GLY A 322 -20.65 -9.46 50.16
CA GLY A 322 -20.49 -8.69 51.41
C GLY A 322 -19.39 -7.61 51.39
N GLN A 323 -18.78 -7.34 50.23
CA GLN A 323 -17.72 -6.34 50.09
C GLN A 323 -18.34 -4.99 49.68
N PRO A 324 -18.48 -4.02 50.61
CA PRO A 324 -18.74 -2.64 50.20
C PRO A 324 -17.57 -2.16 49.31
N LEU A 325 -17.88 -1.33 48.32
CA LEU A 325 -17.01 -0.67 47.32
C LEU A 325 -15.85 0.16 47.95
N ARG A 326 -15.00 -0.46 48.77
CA ARG A 326 -13.80 0.14 49.38
C ARG A 326 -12.55 -0.14 48.57
N LEU A 327 -12.59 -1.16 47.72
CA LEU A 327 -11.46 -1.59 46.91
C LEU A 327 -11.70 -1.20 45.46
N ILE A 328 -10.65 -0.69 44.82
CA ILE A 328 -10.64 -0.35 43.41
C ILE A 328 -10.01 -1.52 42.66
N PRO A 329 -10.78 -2.25 41.83
CA PRO A 329 -10.25 -3.33 41.04
C PRO A 329 -9.39 -2.78 39.89
N VAL A 330 -8.19 -3.32 39.74
CA VAL A 330 -7.25 -2.99 38.67
C VAL A 330 -6.85 -4.28 37.98
N LEU A 331 -7.10 -4.38 36.67
CA LEU A 331 -6.67 -5.51 35.88
C LEU A 331 -5.22 -5.28 35.46
N ILE A 332 -4.34 -6.19 35.84
CA ILE A 332 -2.95 -6.24 35.38
C ILE A 332 -2.72 -7.50 34.56
N ARG A 333 -1.77 -7.44 33.64
CA ARG A 333 -1.22 -8.58 32.92
C ARG A 333 0.22 -8.79 33.37
N TYR A 334 0.49 -9.94 33.98
CA TYR A 334 1.83 -10.40 34.26
C TYR A 334 2.42 -11.06 33.01
N GLU A 335 3.63 -10.70 32.61
CA GLU A 335 4.23 -11.05 31.31
C GLU A 335 5.56 -11.79 31.56
N PRO A 336 5.57 -13.12 31.81
CA PRO A 336 6.79 -13.86 32.18
C PRO A 336 7.90 -13.79 31.14
N ASP A 337 7.55 -13.61 29.87
CA ASP A 337 8.52 -13.48 28.77
C ASP A 337 9.46 -12.27 28.97
N ARG A 338 9.06 -11.24 29.74
CA ARG A 338 9.96 -10.14 30.14
C ARG A 338 11.14 -10.58 31.01
N LEU A 339 11.06 -11.76 31.60
CA LEU A 339 12.10 -12.34 32.45
C LEU A 339 12.96 -13.36 31.70
N GLU A 340 12.80 -13.50 30.38
CA GLU A 340 13.61 -14.42 29.58
C GLU A 340 15.12 -14.16 29.80
N GLY A 341 15.86 -15.24 30.05
CA GLY A 341 17.29 -15.17 30.42
C GLY A 341 17.57 -14.85 31.90
N LEU A 342 16.58 -14.41 32.68
CA LEU A 342 16.68 -14.22 34.13
C LEU A 342 16.06 -15.37 34.93
N VAL A 343 15.16 -16.14 34.32
CA VAL A 343 14.45 -17.28 34.94
C VAL A 343 14.60 -18.55 34.11
N ALA A 344 14.46 -19.70 34.77
CA ALA A 344 14.67 -21.02 34.14
C ALA A 344 13.62 -21.38 33.07
N SER A 345 12.44 -20.77 33.13
CA SER A 345 11.33 -20.98 32.21
C SER A 345 10.42 -19.76 32.24
N THR A 346 9.87 -19.37 31.09
CA THR A 346 8.80 -18.36 30.97
C THR A 346 7.44 -19.01 30.64
N GLU A 347 7.34 -20.34 30.78
CA GLU A 347 6.11 -21.08 30.46
C GLU A 347 4.93 -20.66 31.36
N LEU A 348 3.85 -20.19 30.73
CA LEU A 348 2.68 -19.62 31.42
C LEU A 348 2.06 -20.54 32.47
N GLU A 349 1.94 -21.85 32.18
CA GLU A 349 1.34 -22.81 33.12
C GLU A 349 2.15 -22.95 34.40
N GLN A 350 3.49 -23.00 34.29
CA GLN A 350 4.37 -23.05 35.45
C GLN A 350 4.28 -21.76 36.27
N TRP A 351 4.21 -20.61 35.60
CA TRP A 351 4.08 -19.32 36.27
C TRP A 351 2.73 -19.12 36.94
N ARG A 352 1.62 -19.62 36.36
CA ARG A 352 0.29 -19.60 37.00
C ARG A 352 0.31 -20.31 38.36
N GLN A 353 0.95 -21.48 38.42
CA GLN A 353 1.06 -22.26 39.66
C GLN A 353 1.95 -21.56 40.70
N HIS A 354 3.08 -20.99 40.27
CA HIS A 354 3.98 -20.28 41.18
C HIS A 354 3.37 -18.98 41.72
N LEU A 355 2.70 -18.19 40.88
CA LEU A 355 2.14 -16.90 41.28
C LEU A 355 0.99 -17.04 42.29
N GLN A 356 0.25 -18.15 42.28
CA GLN A 356 -0.78 -18.41 43.32
C GLN A 356 -0.19 -18.41 44.74
N HIS A 357 1.07 -18.80 44.90
CA HIS A 357 1.74 -18.86 46.21
C HIS A 357 2.51 -17.58 46.56
N PHE A 358 2.62 -16.62 45.63
CA PHE A 358 3.40 -15.39 45.82
C PHE A 358 2.63 -14.27 46.53
N PHE A 359 1.30 -14.37 46.54
CA PHE A 359 0.38 -13.36 47.10
C PHE A 359 -0.39 -13.85 48.33
N GLU A 360 -0.06 -15.05 48.83
CA GLU A 360 -0.37 -15.49 50.20
C GLU A 360 0.65 -14.90 51.19
#